data_AF-A0A4S2R0R0-F1
#
_entry.id   AF-A0A4S2R0R0-F1
#
_cell.length_a   1.000
_cell.length_b   1.000
_cell.length_c   1.000
_cell.angle_alpha   90.00
_cell.angle_beta   90.00
_cell.angle_gamma   90.00
#
_symmetry.space_group_name_H-M   'P 1'
#
loop_
_entity.id
_entity.type
_entity.pdbx_description
1 polymer ?
#
loop_
_entity_poly.entity_id
_entity_poly.type
_entity_poly.pdbx_seq_one_letter_code
_entity_poly.pdbx_strand_id
1 'polypeptide(L)'
;MKTLLVVDAANVVGSVPDGWWRDRRGAAERLRDRLVPYADSGVPGHPGPLEVVLVVEGAARSVVSVPGVRTVAAEGSGDDRIVELVAEEGRDRTCLVVTADRALRDRVRSLGAEVAGPRTVRPRP
;
A
#
# COMPACT_ATOMS: atom_id res chain seq x y z
N MET A 1 8.09 -17.78 -3.25
CA MET A 1 7.44 -16.82 -2.33
C MET A 1 6.67 -15.81 -3.17
N LYS A 2 5.50 -15.34 -2.72
CA LYS A 2 4.74 -14.31 -3.46
C LYS A 2 5.46 -12.96 -3.36
N THR A 3 5.35 -12.12 -4.37
CA THR A 3 5.80 -10.71 -4.26
C THR A 3 4.97 -9.99 -3.19
N LEU A 4 5.61 -9.21 -2.33
CA LEU A 4 4.92 -8.34 -1.35
C LEU A 4 4.60 -7.01 -2.01
N LEU A 5 3.32 -6.61 -2.00
CA LEU A 5 2.88 -5.29 -2.44
C LEU A 5 2.42 -4.50 -1.21
N VAL A 6 3.24 -3.54 -0.77
CA VAL A 6 2.89 -2.64 0.35
C VAL A 6 2.32 -1.35 -0.24
N VAL A 7 1.12 -0.98 0.16
CA VAL A 7 0.41 0.21 -0.35
C VAL A 7 0.24 1.21 0.78
N ASP A 8 0.77 2.42 0.57
CA ASP A 8 0.56 3.57 1.44
C ASP A 8 -0.85 4.13 1.21
N ALA A 9 -1.78 3.86 2.14
CA ALA A 9 -3.16 4.27 1.96
C ALA A 9 -3.31 5.79 1.92
N ALA A 10 -2.62 6.51 2.82
CA ALA A 10 -2.74 7.96 2.95
C ALA A 10 -2.24 8.67 1.70
N ASN A 11 -1.08 8.26 1.17
CA ASN A 11 -0.53 8.81 -0.05
C ASN A 11 -1.37 8.48 -1.28
N VAL A 12 -1.83 7.24 -1.41
CA VAL A 12 -2.62 6.80 -2.57
C VAL A 12 -4.01 7.42 -2.58
N VAL A 13 -4.68 7.52 -1.43
CA VAL A 13 -5.94 8.27 -1.28
C VAL A 13 -5.71 9.75 -1.55
N GLY A 14 -4.67 10.35 -0.95
CA GLY A 14 -4.33 11.76 -1.07
C GLY A 14 -3.97 12.22 -2.48
N SER A 15 -3.58 11.30 -3.36
CA SER A 15 -3.22 11.59 -4.76
C SER A 15 -4.41 11.95 -5.66
N VAL A 16 -5.65 11.83 -5.18
CA VAL A 16 -6.87 12.08 -5.95
C VAL A 16 -7.70 13.18 -5.26
N PRO A 17 -8.14 14.23 -5.98
CA PRO A 17 -8.99 15.28 -5.41
C PRO A 17 -10.48 14.87 -5.41
N ASP A 18 -10.80 13.74 -4.78
CA ASP A 18 -12.16 13.14 -4.76
C ASP A 18 -12.97 13.47 -3.50
N GLY A 19 -12.52 14.40 -2.67
CA GLY A 19 -13.20 14.73 -1.41
C GLY A 19 -12.86 13.84 -0.22
N TRP A 20 -11.86 12.95 -0.33
CA TRP A 20 -11.47 11.98 0.71
C TRP A 20 -11.31 12.56 2.12
N TRP A 21 -10.98 13.85 2.26
CA TRP A 21 -10.81 14.49 3.57
C TRP A 21 -12.09 14.50 4.41
N ARG A 22 -13.27 14.41 3.78
CA ARG A 22 -14.57 14.35 4.44
C ARG A 22 -14.86 12.97 5.07
N ASP A 23 -14.27 11.92 4.51
CA ASP A 23 -14.47 10.53 4.91
C ASP A 23 -13.19 9.73 4.64
N ARG A 24 -12.21 9.89 5.54
CA ARG A 24 -10.89 9.24 5.40
C ARG A 24 -11.00 7.72 5.48
N ARG A 25 -11.83 7.21 6.38
CA ARG A 25 -12.04 5.77 6.57
C ARG A 25 -12.66 5.16 5.31
N GLY A 26 -13.77 5.68 4.83
CA GLY A 26 -14.41 5.13 3.64
C GLY A 26 -13.54 5.29 2.39
N ALA A 27 -12.71 6.33 2.29
CA ALA A 27 -11.74 6.45 1.20
C ALA A 27 -10.68 5.32 1.22
N ALA A 28 -10.22 4.92 2.41
CA ALA A 28 -9.32 3.79 2.58
C ALA A 28 -10.02 2.43 2.35
N GLU A 29 -11.28 2.25 2.78
CA GLU A 29 -12.08 1.05 2.47
C GLU A 29 -12.27 0.89 0.95
N ARG A 30 -12.64 1.97 0.25
CA ARG A 30 -12.73 1.98 -1.23
C ARG A 30 -11.40 1.72 -1.92
N LEU A 31 -10.27 2.07 -1.30
CA LEU A 31 -8.95 1.70 -1.80
C LEU A 31 -8.71 0.19 -1.62
N ARG A 32 -8.88 -0.32 -0.39
CA ARG A 32 -8.73 -1.74 -0.06
C ARG A 32 -9.50 -2.63 -1.03
N ASP A 33 -10.77 -2.31 -1.28
CA ASP A 33 -11.62 -3.14 -2.12
C ASP A 33 -11.16 -3.14 -3.60
N ARG A 34 -10.63 -2.01 -4.09
CA ARG A 34 -10.01 -1.93 -5.42
C ARG A 34 -8.69 -2.66 -5.54
N LEU A 35 -8.01 -2.95 -4.42
CA LEU A 35 -6.75 -3.69 -4.43
C LEU A 35 -6.95 -5.20 -4.55
N VAL A 36 -8.14 -5.71 -4.21
CA VAL A 36 -8.45 -7.15 -4.20
C VAL A 36 -8.07 -7.84 -5.53
N PRO A 37 -8.44 -7.33 -6.72
CA PRO A 37 -8.10 -7.98 -7.98
C PRO A 37 -6.58 -8.08 -8.24
N TYR A 38 -5.77 -7.19 -7.68
CA TYR A 38 -4.31 -7.21 -7.85
C TYR A 38 -3.64 -8.34 -7.06
N ALA A 39 -4.30 -8.89 -6.04
CA ALA A 39 -3.80 -10.06 -5.32
C ALA A 39 -3.62 -11.27 -6.26
N ASP A 40 -4.50 -11.43 -7.24
CA ASP A 40 -4.44 -12.52 -8.21
C ASP A 40 -3.77 -12.10 -9.53
N SER A 41 -4.11 -10.91 -10.04
CA SER A 41 -3.64 -10.46 -11.36
C SER A 41 -2.23 -9.86 -11.38
N GLY A 42 -1.76 -9.36 -10.23
CA GLY A 42 -0.50 -8.60 -10.16
C GLY A 42 -0.64 -7.15 -10.60
N VAL A 43 0.48 -6.45 -10.66
CA VAL A 43 0.60 -5.07 -11.15
C VAL A 43 1.65 -5.02 -12.27
N PRO A 44 1.73 -3.96 -13.09
CA PRO A 44 2.76 -3.86 -14.13
C PRO A 44 4.16 -4.13 -13.59
N GLY A 45 4.89 -5.06 -14.21
CA GLY A 45 6.22 -5.52 -13.79
C GLY A 45 6.23 -6.60 -12.70
N HIS A 46 5.12 -6.85 -12.02
CA HIS A 46 5.00 -7.83 -10.94
C HIS A 46 3.75 -8.69 -11.13
N PRO A 47 3.82 -9.79 -11.90
CA PRO A 47 2.69 -10.68 -12.11
C PRO A 47 2.23 -11.33 -10.80
N GLY A 48 0.94 -11.65 -10.71
CA GLY A 48 0.39 -12.33 -9.55
C GLY A 48 0.79 -13.81 -9.45
N PRO A 49 0.53 -14.46 -8.30
CA PRO A 49 -0.19 -13.89 -7.16
C PRO A 49 0.69 -13.02 -6.26
N LEU A 50 0.14 -11.90 -5.81
CA LEU A 50 0.75 -10.97 -4.85
C LEU A 50 0.20 -11.24 -3.44
N GLU A 51 0.99 -10.88 -2.45
CA GLU A 51 0.46 -10.59 -1.12
C GLU A 51 0.32 -9.08 -0.98
N VAL A 52 -0.91 -8.60 -0.84
CA VAL A 52 -1.19 -7.18 -0.79
C VAL A 52 -1.40 -6.73 0.65
N VAL A 53 -0.63 -5.73 1.06
CA VAL A 53 -0.72 -5.10 2.38
C VAL A 53 -1.07 -3.63 2.21
N LEU A 54 -2.19 -3.21 2.78
CA LEU A 54 -2.59 -1.82 2.85
C LEU A 54 -2.25 -1.25 4.22
N VAL A 55 -1.36 -0.25 4.27
CA VAL A 55 -1.01 0.42 5.52
C VAL A 55 -1.91 1.63 5.72
N VAL A 56 -2.63 1.66 6.84
CA VAL A 56 -3.60 2.71 7.20
C VAL A 56 -3.18 3.42 8.48
N GLU A 57 -3.53 4.71 8.59
CA GLU A 57 -3.19 5.54 9.74
C GLU A 57 -4.35 6.48 10.15
N GLY A 58 -4.19 7.13 11.30
CA GLY A 58 -5.16 8.08 11.87
C GLY A 58 -6.61 7.57 11.86
N ALA A 59 -7.52 8.36 11.29
CA ALA A 59 -8.94 8.05 11.23
C ALA A 59 -9.30 6.79 10.41
N ALA A 60 -8.37 6.24 9.64
CA ALA A 60 -8.56 5.01 8.87
C ALA A 60 -8.00 3.75 9.57
N ARG A 61 -7.46 3.85 10.80
CA ARG A 61 -6.90 2.69 11.52
C ARG A 61 -7.89 1.54 11.77
N SER A 62 -9.18 1.83 11.78
CA SER A 62 -10.24 0.81 11.96
C SER A 62 -10.62 0.07 10.67
N VAL A 63 -9.95 0.34 9.53
CA VAL A 63 -10.20 -0.40 8.29
C VAL A 63 -9.75 -1.85 8.47
N VAL A 64 -10.66 -2.78 8.24
CA VAL A 64 -10.41 -4.22 8.42
C VAL A 64 -9.87 -4.88 7.16
N SER A 65 -9.11 -5.95 7.32
CA SER A 65 -8.68 -6.82 6.21
C SER A 65 -9.86 -7.48 5.50
N VAL A 66 -9.66 -7.84 4.23
CA VAL A 66 -10.59 -8.66 3.42
C VAL A 66 -9.79 -9.74 2.70
N PRO A 67 -10.42 -10.81 2.19
CA PRO A 67 -9.72 -11.79 1.36
C PRO A 67 -8.96 -11.10 0.21
N GLY A 68 -7.67 -11.43 0.08
CA GLY A 68 -6.77 -10.84 -0.91
C GLY A 68 -6.02 -9.57 -0.45
N VAL A 69 -6.48 -8.86 0.58
CA VAL A 69 -5.84 -7.62 1.06
C VAL A 69 -5.77 -7.58 2.58
N ARG A 70 -4.55 -7.70 3.11
CA ARG A 70 -4.26 -7.51 4.54
C ARG A 70 -4.16 -6.02 4.84
N THR A 71 -4.91 -5.55 5.83
CA THR A 71 -4.79 -4.16 6.33
C THR A 71 -3.94 -4.16 7.59
N VAL A 72 -2.99 -3.22 7.67
CA VAL A 72 -2.12 -3.01 8.84
C VAL A 72 -2.26 -1.57 9.30
N ALA A 73 -2.68 -1.37 10.54
CA ALA A 73 -2.77 -0.05 11.13
C ALA A 73 -1.40 0.40 11.70
N ALA A 74 -0.98 1.61 11.37
CA ALA A 74 0.16 2.26 12.01
C ALA A 74 -0.28 2.92 13.33
N GLU A 75 0.38 2.65 14.45
CA GLU A 75 0.13 3.32 15.74
C GLU A 75 0.59 4.78 15.76
N GLY A 76 1.58 5.11 14.94
CA GLY A 76 2.08 6.45 14.68
C GLY A 76 1.91 6.80 13.20
N SER A 77 3.05 6.99 12.54
CA SER A 77 3.18 7.33 11.12
C SER A 77 3.03 6.09 10.23
N GLY A 78 2.27 6.22 9.14
CA GLY A 78 2.20 5.21 8.07
C GLY A 78 3.57 4.90 7.47
N ASP A 79 4.41 5.92 7.26
CA ASP A 79 5.75 5.78 6.68
C ASP A 79 6.65 4.86 7.52
N ASP A 80 6.65 5.07 8.85
CA ASP A 80 7.46 4.26 9.75
C ASP A 80 6.98 2.81 9.77
N ARG A 81 5.65 2.61 9.77
CA ARG A 81 5.09 1.27 9.71
C ARG A 81 5.40 0.55 8.39
N ILE A 82 5.43 1.28 7.26
CA ILE A 82 5.84 0.72 5.97
C ILE A 82 7.31 0.30 6.02
N VAL A 83 8.20 1.12 6.57
CA VAL A 83 9.62 0.81 6.68
C VAL A 83 9.85 -0.42 7.56
N GLU A 84 9.14 -0.53 8.67
CA GLU A 84 9.16 -1.73 9.52
C GLU A 84 8.69 -2.98 8.75
N LEU A 85 7.54 -2.92 8.08
CA LEU A 85 7.00 -4.03 7.28
C LEU A 85 7.98 -4.48 6.18
N VAL A 86 8.64 -3.54 5.50
CA VAL A 86 9.65 -3.85 4.48
C VAL A 86 10.85 -4.55 5.12
N ALA A 87 11.31 -4.06 6.28
CA ALA A 87 12.45 -4.65 6.98
C ALA A 87 12.15 -6.05 7.55
N GLU A 88 10.90 -6.30 7.98
CA GLU A 88 10.43 -7.54 8.59
C GLU A 88 10.09 -8.60 7.53
N GLU A 89 9.36 -8.21 6.49
CA GLU A 89 8.73 -9.16 5.55
C GLU A 89 9.35 -9.11 4.14
N GLY A 90 10.11 -8.07 3.81
CA GLY A 90 10.66 -7.85 2.46
C GLY A 90 12.03 -8.46 2.20
N ARG A 91 12.76 -8.95 3.21
CA ARG A 91 14.17 -9.36 3.05
C ARG A 91 14.41 -10.54 2.11
N ASP A 92 13.49 -11.51 2.09
CA ASP A 92 13.67 -12.79 1.39
C ASP A 92 12.78 -12.93 0.15
N ARG A 93 12.22 -11.82 -0.36
CA ARG A 93 11.28 -11.80 -1.48
C ARG A 93 11.26 -10.44 -2.17
N THR A 94 10.76 -10.39 -3.41
CA THR A 94 10.46 -9.12 -4.06
C THR A 94 9.45 -8.34 -3.23
N CYS A 95 9.77 -7.08 -2.91
CA CYS A 95 8.92 -6.15 -2.19
C CYS A 95 8.74 -4.88 -3.02
N LEU A 96 7.50 -4.54 -3.35
CA LEU A 96 7.12 -3.33 -4.04
C LEU A 96 6.33 -2.42 -3.11
N VAL A 97 6.80 -1.19 -2.91
CA VAL A 97 6.10 -0.16 -2.14
C VAL A 97 5.43 0.83 -3.09
N VAL A 98 4.13 1.04 -2.92
CA VAL A 98 3.34 2.01 -3.68
C VAL A 98 3.21 3.30 -2.87
N THR A 99 3.99 4.31 -3.24
CA THR A 99 3.93 5.66 -2.65
C THR A 99 4.52 6.71 -3.59
N ALA A 100 4.07 7.95 -3.47
CA ALA A 100 4.66 9.13 -4.10
C ALA A 100 5.60 9.92 -3.19
N ASP A 101 5.66 9.60 -1.88
CA ASP A 101 6.49 10.31 -0.93
C ASP A 101 7.99 10.06 -1.20
N ARG A 102 8.79 11.12 -1.34
CA ARG A 102 10.22 11.00 -1.68
C ARG A 102 11.06 10.49 -0.51
N ALA A 103 10.77 10.94 0.71
CA ALA A 103 11.54 10.52 1.87
C ALA A 103 11.29 9.03 2.17
N LEU A 104 10.04 8.59 2.10
CA LEU A 104 9.70 7.18 2.26
C LEU A 104 10.36 6.30 1.19
N ARG A 105 10.35 6.76 -0.08
CA ARG A 105 11.01 6.06 -1.19
C ARG A 105 12.48 5.77 -0.92
N ASP A 106 13.20 6.77 -0.45
CA ASP A 106 14.63 6.63 -0.20
C ASP A 106 14.88 5.64 0.95
N ARG A 107 14.05 5.71 2.01
CA ARG A 107 14.10 4.78 3.15
C ARG A 107 13.85 3.33 2.73
N VAL A 108 12.78 3.04 2.00
CA VAL A 108 12.45 1.65 1.63
C VAL A 108 13.40 1.07 0.58
N ARG A 109 13.93 1.90 -0.32
CA ARG A 109 14.96 1.47 -1.28
C ARG A 109 16.26 1.07 -0.60
N SER A 110 16.63 1.75 0.49
CA SER A 110 17.79 1.37 1.29
C SER A 110 17.65 -0.04 1.92
N LEU A 111 16.42 -0.52 2.05
CA LEU A 111 16.08 -1.86 2.52
C LEU A 111 15.92 -2.89 1.37
N GLY A 112 16.15 -2.49 0.12
CA GLY A 112 16.06 -3.35 -1.05
C GLY A 112 14.67 -3.41 -1.70
N ALA A 113 13.70 -2.59 -1.25
CA ALA A 113 12.38 -2.56 -1.88
C ALA A 113 12.39 -1.77 -3.20
N GLU A 114 11.59 -2.24 -4.14
CA GLU A 114 11.20 -1.50 -5.33
C GLU A 114 10.10 -0.48 -4.99
N VAL A 115 9.94 0.54 -5.83
CA VAL A 115 8.93 1.59 -5.61
C VAL A 115 8.13 1.85 -6.88
N ALA A 116 6.81 1.88 -6.73
CA ALA A 116 5.88 2.38 -7.73
C ALA A 116 5.06 3.58 -7.22
N GLY A 117 4.50 4.37 -8.15
CA GLY A 117 3.63 5.50 -7.80
C GLY A 117 2.16 5.08 -7.63
N PRO A 118 1.30 5.93 -7.03
CA PRO A 118 -0.11 5.64 -6.79
C PRO A 118 -0.91 5.19 -8.02
N ARG A 119 -0.52 5.62 -9.22
CA ARG A 119 -1.16 5.25 -10.49
C ARG A 119 -1.09 3.74 -10.79
N THR A 120 -0.10 3.03 -10.23
CA THR A 120 0.06 1.58 -10.43
C THR A 120 -1.12 0.78 -9.92
N VAL A 121 -1.79 1.24 -8.86
CA VAL A 121 -2.96 0.60 -8.26
C VAL A 121 -4.24 1.43 -8.40
N ARG A 122 -4.15 2.48 -9.21
CA ARG A 122 -5.26 3.37 -9.59
C ARG A 122 -5.08 3.85 -11.04
N PRO A 123 -5.11 2.97 -12.04
CA PRO A 123 -5.15 3.40 -13.43
C PRO A 123 -6.39 4.28 -13.65
N ARG A 124 -6.27 5.29 -14.52
CA ARG A 124 -7.46 6.04 -14.96
C ARG A 124 -8.43 5.07 -15.66
N PRO A 125 -9.76 5.27 -15.52
CA PRO A 125 -10.73 4.51 -16.30
C PRO A 125 -10.50 4.67 -17.80
#